data_AF-K7FJN5-F1
#
_entry.id   AF-K7FJN5-F1
#
_cell.length_a   1.000
_cell.length_b   1.000
_cell.length_c   1.000
_cell.angle_alpha   90.00
_cell.angle_beta   90.00
_cell.angle_gamma   90.00
#
_symmetry.space_group_name_H-M   'P 1'
#
loop_
_entity.id
_entity.type
_entity.pdbx_description
1 polymer ?
#
loop_
_entity_poly.entity_id
_entity_poly.type
_entity_poly.pdbx_seq_one_letter_code
_entity_poly.pdbx_strand_id
1 'polypeptide(L)'
;MNELQQKIKDKTQKMMALIAELSMTQAATITLQQEMRDKEQFLLTVSSRIEKGLPPPKETEIEWLKILRNEEMHKAAAEDREKRAAEEEQYALPNSVYTTAEQRPNAYIPDDENVLPLPRPYGALAPFKPTEPGSNMRHIRKPIVKPIEI
;
A
#
# COMPACT_ATOMS: atom_id res chain seq x y z
N MET A 1 -28.51 -22.84 55.76
CA MET A 1 -28.42 -21.46 55.25
C MET A 1 -29.77 -21.10 54.66
N ASN A 2 -30.34 -19.96 55.04
CA ASN A 2 -31.74 -19.61 54.74
C ASN A 2 -31.89 -19.13 53.28
N GLU A 3 -32.86 -19.65 52.52
CA GLU A 3 -33.09 -19.30 51.09
C GLU A 3 -33.25 -17.79 50.87
N LEU A 4 -33.85 -17.09 51.84
CA LEU A 4 -34.00 -15.64 51.81
C LEU A 4 -32.64 -14.92 51.79
N GLN A 5 -31.66 -15.40 52.55
CA GLN A 5 -30.32 -14.82 52.57
C GLN A 5 -29.61 -15.00 51.21
N GLN A 6 -29.87 -16.11 50.53
CA GLN A 6 -29.30 -16.37 49.21
C GLN A 6 -29.92 -15.46 48.15
N LYS A 7 -31.25 -15.30 48.14
CA LYS A 7 -31.94 -14.35 47.24
C LYS A 7 -31.47 -12.91 47.43
N ILE A 8 -31.20 -12.49 48.68
CA ILE A 8 -30.65 -11.16 48.97
C ILE A 8 -29.25 -11.03 48.37
N LYS A 9 -28.36 -12.02 48.58
CA LYS A 9 -27.01 -12.01 48.01
C LYS A 9 -27.03 -11.93 46.48
N ASP A 10 -27.87 -12.71 45.83
CA ASP A 10 -27.99 -12.71 44.36
C ASP A 10 -28.46 -11.34 43.84
N LYS A 11 -29.42 -10.70 44.52
CA LYS A 11 -29.90 -9.36 44.17
C LYS A 11 -28.82 -8.30 44.39
N THR A 12 -28.08 -8.38 45.50
CA THR A 12 -26.94 -7.46 45.74
C THR A 12 -25.85 -7.61 44.68
N GLN A 13 -25.55 -8.84 44.25
CA GLN A 13 -24.55 -9.08 43.21
C GLN A 13 -24.99 -8.50 41.86
N LYS A 14 -26.27 -8.70 41.48
CA LYS A 14 -26.84 -8.10 40.27
C LYS A 14 -26.84 -6.57 40.33
N MET A 15 -27.16 -5.98 41.49
CA MET A 15 -27.10 -4.54 41.69
C MET A 15 -25.68 -4.00 41.54
N MET A 16 -24.68 -4.68 42.12
CA MET A 16 -23.27 -4.30 41.96
C MET A 16 -22.80 -4.40 40.51
N ALA A 17 -23.23 -5.43 39.77
CA ALA A 17 -22.93 -5.57 38.34
C ALA A 17 -23.50 -4.39 37.55
N LEU A 18 -24.77 -4.03 37.78
CA LEU A 18 -25.40 -2.88 37.12
C LEU A 18 -24.73 -1.55 37.49
N ILE A 19 -24.34 -1.36 38.75
CA ILE A 19 -23.61 -0.17 39.18
C ILE A 19 -22.24 -0.10 38.50
N ALA A 20 -21.55 -1.23 38.34
CA ALA A 20 -20.27 -1.28 37.65
C ALA A 20 -20.42 -0.91 36.16
N GLU A 21 -21.41 -1.46 35.47
CA GLU A 21 -21.73 -1.10 34.07
C GLU A 21 -22.07 0.39 33.95
N LEU A 22 -22.92 0.91 34.83
CA LEU A 22 -23.25 2.33 34.86
C LEU A 22 -22.03 3.21 35.12
N SER A 23 -21.15 2.81 36.04
CA SER A 23 -19.91 3.53 36.34
C SER A 23 -18.98 3.59 35.13
N MET A 24 -18.83 2.47 34.40
CA MET A 24 -18.03 2.43 33.17
C MET A 24 -18.58 3.36 32.10
N THR A 25 -19.91 3.34 31.89
CA THR A 25 -20.55 4.23 30.92
C THR A 25 -20.44 5.70 31.35
N GLN A 26 -20.64 6.01 32.63
CA GLN A 26 -20.45 7.35 33.17
C GLN A 26 -19.02 7.85 32.97
N ALA A 27 -18.01 7.03 33.25
CA ALA A 27 -16.62 7.37 33.01
C ALA A 27 -16.37 7.73 31.54
N ALA A 28 -16.87 6.90 30.61
CA ALA A 28 -16.78 7.17 29.18
C ALA A 28 -17.51 8.46 28.77
N THR A 29 -18.68 8.74 29.34
CA THR A 29 -19.39 9.99 29.05
C THR A 29 -18.63 11.22 29.54
N ILE A 30 -17.98 11.14 30.70
CA ILE A 30 -17.19 12.25 31.26
C ILE A 30 -15.96 12.52 30.38
N THR A 31 -15.25 11.47 29.93
CA THR A 31 -14.10 11.64 29.04
C THR A 31 -14.51 12.25 27.72
N LEU A 32 -15.59 11.77 27.11
CA LEU A 32 -16.10 12.32 25.85
C LEU A 32 -16.57 13.78 25.99
N GLN A 33 -17.23 14.12 27.11
CA GLN A 33 -17.62 15.50 27.40
C GLN A 33 -16.42 16.42 27.60
N GLN A 34 -15.33 15.91 28.18
CA GLN A 34 -14.10 16.67 28.29
C GLN A 34 -13.46 16.89 26.91
N GLU A 35 -13.33 15.84 26.10
CA GLU A 35 -12.80 15.96 24.74
C GLU A 35 -13.60 16.91 23.85
N MET A 36 -14.93 16.88 23.96
CA MET A 36 -15.81 17.80 23.23
C MET A 36 -15.52 19.25 23.63
N ARG A 37 -15.46 19.54 24.93
CA ARG A 37 -15.14 20.89 25.44
C ARG A 37 -13.76 21.35 24.97
N ASP A 38 -12.76 20.48 25.01
CA ASP A 38 -11.40 20.81 24.57
C ASP A 38 -11.34 21.12 23.07
N LYS A 39 -12.05 20.32 22.24
CA LYS A 39 -12.17 20.55 20.80
C LYS A 39 -12.94 21.84 20.47
N GLU A 40 -14.03 22.12 21.18
CA GLU A 40 -14.78 23.37 21.03
C GLU A 40 -13.92 24.60 21.34
N GLN A 41 -13.18 24.57 22.46
CA GLN A 41 -12.26 25.65 22.82
C GLN A 41 -11.16 25.84 21.78
N PHE A 42 -10.61 24.75 21.26
CA PHE A 42 -9.62 24.79 20.18
C PHE A 42 -10.21 25.44 18.92
N LEU A 43 -11.40 25.01 18.48
CA LEU A 43 -12.07 25.58 17.31
C LEU A 43 -12.36 27.07 17.47
N LEU A 44 -12.87 27.50 18.63
CA LEU A 44 -13.10 28.91 18.93
C LEU A 44 -11.80 29.73 18.84
N THR A 45 -10.71 29.18 19.38
CA THR A 45 -9.40 29.83 19.34
C THR A 45 -8.90 29.98 17.90
N VAL A 46 -9.01 28.92 17.09
CA VAL A 46 -8.62 28.94 15.68
C VAL A 46 -9.48 29.90 14.87
N SER A 47 -10.81 29.85 15.02
CA SER A 47 -11.75 30.76 14.34
C SER A 47 -11.41 32.22 14.64
N SER A 48 -11.22 32.57 15.92
CA SER A 48 -10.87 33.94 16.30
C SER A 48 -9.53 34.40 15.71
N ARG A 49 -8.55 33.50 15.56
CA ARG A 49 -7.27 33.83 14.91
C ARG A 49 -7.45 34.07 13.42
N ILE A 50 -8.21 33.20 12.75
CA ILE A 50 -8.50 33.32 11.32
C ILE A 50 -9.25 34.62 11.03
N GLU A 51 -10.26 34.97 11.84
CA GLU A 51 -11.00 36.24 11.72
C GLU A 51 -10.09 37.46 11.86
N LYS A 52 -9.05 37.37 12.69
CA LYS A 52 -8.03 38.41 12.87
C LYS A 52 -6.92 38.37 11.82
N GLY A 53 -6.97 37.45 10.86
CA GLY A 53 -5.93 37.24 9.86
C GLY A 53 -4.62 36.70 10.43
N LEU A 54 -4.65 36.14 11.65
CA LEU A 54 -3.48 35.53 12.29
C LEU A 54 -3.34 34.06 11.88
N PRO A 55 -2.10 33.54 11.82
CA PRO A 55 -1.89 32.14 11.49
C PRO A 55 -2.48 31.21 12.57
N PRO A 56 -2.97 30.02 12.16
CA PRO A 56 -3.35 28.95 13.08
C PRO A 56 -2.21 28.57 14.05
N PRO A 57 -2.52 27.88 15.15
CA PRO A 57 -1.50 27.36 16.07
C PRO A 57 -0.49 26.45 15.35
N LYS A 58 0.78 26.49 15.78
CA LYS A 58 1.87 25.67 15.18
C LYS A 58 1.60 24.16 15.27
N GLU A 59 0.93 23.72 16.33
CA GLU A 59 0.57 22.31 16.52
C GLU A 59 -0.36 21.83 15.40
N THR A 60 -1.33 22.65 15.00
CA THR A 60 -2.26 22.37 13.90
C THR A 60 -1.53 22.23 12.57
N GLU A 61 -0.53 23.09 12.32
CA GLU A 61 0.29 23.01 11.11
C GLU A 61 1.10 21.70 11.08
N ILE A 62 1.68 21.28 12.21
CA ILE A 62 2.41 20.02 12.32
C ILE A 62 1.49 18.82 12.05
N GLU A 63 0.28 18.81 12.62
CA GLU A 63 -0.71 17.76 12.37
C GLU A 63 -1.14 17.72 10.91
N TRP A 64 -1.38 18.89 10.31
CA TRP A 64 -1.72 19.00 8.91
C TRP A 64 -0.63 18.43 7.99
N LEU A 65 0.64 18.76 8.26
CA LEU A 65 1.78 18.21 7.52
C LEU A 65 1.88 16.68 7.66
N LYS A 66 1.53 16.12 8.83
CA LYS A 66 1.47 14.66 9.02
C LYS A 66 0.37 14.04 8.17
N ILE A 67 -0.81 14.66 8.11
CA ILE A 67 -1.93 14.18 7.29
C ILE A 67 -1.52 14.17 5.81
N LEU A 68 -0.98 15.28 5.30
CA LEU A 68 -0.51 15.38 3.91
C LEU A 68 0.53 14.29 3.58
N ARG A 69 1.52 14.11 4.46
CA ARG A 69 2.52 13.05 4.28
C ARG A 69 1.89 11.66 4.24
N ASN A 70 0.93 11.39 5.13
CA ASN A 70 0.26 10.09 5.16
C ASN A 70 -0.58 9.87 3.89
N GLU A 71 -1.27 10.89 3.40
CA GLU A 71 -2.02 10.84 2.14
C GLU A 71 -1.10 10.55 0.95
N GLU A 72 0.04 11.23 0.86
CA GLU A 72 1.05 10.97 -0.17
C GLU A 72 1.57 9.53 -0.11
N MET A 73 1.90 9.04 1.09
CA MET A 73 2.34 7.66 1.29
C MET A 73 1.24 6.66 0.91
N HIS A 74 -0.01 6.93 1.22
CA HIS A 74 -1.14 6.08 0.85
C HIS A 74 -1.37 6.07 -0.66
N LYS A 75 -1.26 7.22 -1.33
CA LYS A 75 -1.35 7.32 -2.80
C LYS A 75 -0.22 6.54 -3.46
N ALA A 76 1.02 6.75 -3.05
CA ALA A 76 2.18 6.02 -3.58
C ALA A 76 2.03 4.50 -3.36
N ALA A 77 1.60 4.08 -2.16
CA ALA A 77 1.35 2.68 -1.88
C ALA A 77 0.19 2.08 -2.69
N ALA A 78 -0.81 2.87 -3.07
CA ALA A 78 -1.89 2.44 -3.95
C ALA A 78 -1.39 2.31 -5.39
N GLU A 79 -0.65 3.30 -5.89
CA GLU A 79 -0.01 3.26 -7.22
C GLU A 79 0.95 2.07 -7.35
N ASP A 80 1.76 1.79 -6.33
CA ASP A 80 2.68 0.65 -6.32
C ASP A 80 1.94 -0.70 -6.26
N ARG A 81 0.74 -0.75 -5.68
CA ARG A 81 -0.11 -1.95 -5.74
C ARG A 81 -0.73 -2.11 -7.11
N GLU A 82 -1.20 -1.02 -7.71
CA GLU A 82 -1.77 -1.03 -9.06
C GLU A 82 -0.75 -1.44 -10.10
N LYS A 83 0.47 -0.88 -10.05
CA LYS A 83 1.60 -1.30 -10.90
C LYS A 83 1.92 -2.77 -10.74
N ARG A 84 2.02 -3.26 -9.50
CA ARG A 84 2.25 -4.70 -9.24
C ARG A 84 1.12 -5.57 -9.76
N ALA A 85 -0.13 -5.16 -9.61
CA ALA A 85 -1.27 -5.90 -10.15
C ALA A 85 -1.25 -5.94 -11.69
N ALA A 86 -0.90 -4.83 -12.34
CA ALA A 86 -0.75 -4.77 -13.80
C ALA A 86 0.42 -5.64 -14.30
N GLU A 87 1.56 -5.65 -13.59
CA GLU A 87 2.66 -6.58 -13.86
C GLU A 87 2.21 -8.03 -13.65
N GLU A 88 1.52 -8.33 -12.55
CA GLU A 88 0.96 -9.65 -12.26
C GLU A 88 0.03 -10.15 -13.37
N GLU A 89 -0.84 -9.29 -13.89
CA GLU A 89 -1.73 -9.59 -15.01
C GLU A 89 -0.96 -9.80 -16.32
N GLN A 90 0.04 -8.96 -16.62
CA GLN A 90 0.86 -9.08 -17.83
C GLN A 90 1.63 -10.41 -17.89
N TYR A 91 2.08 -10.91 -16.73
CA TYR A 91 2.85 -12.14 -16.59
C TYR A 91 2.00 -13.36 -16.18
N ALA A 92 0.69 -13.19 -16.06
CA ALA A 92 -0.23 -14.29 -15.82
C ALA A 92 -0.50 -15.04 -17.13
N LEU A 93 -0.18 -16.34 -17.14
CA LEU A 93 -0.56 -17.23 -18.23
C LEU A 93 -2.06 -17.59 -18.12
N PRO A 94 -2.72 -17.98 -19.23
CA PRO A 94 -4.13 -18.39 -19.23
C PRO A 94 -4.48 -19.55 -18.28
N ASN A 95 -3.49 -20.32 -17.85
CA ASN A 95 -3.61 -21.40 -16.87
C ASN A 95 -3.42 -20.92 -15.42
N SER A 96 -3.44 -19.60 -15.16
CA SER A 96 -3.24 -18.98 -13.85
C SER A 96 -1.83 -19.19 -13.27
N VAL A 97 -0.84 -19.58 -14.08
CA VAL A 97 0.56 -19.68 -13.65
C VAL A 97 1.27 -18.35 -13.92
N TYR A 98 2.02 -17.85 -12.94
CA TYR A 98 2.82 -16.65 -13.08
C TYR A 98 4.20 -16.97 -13.68
N THR A 99 4.64 -16.22 -14.70
CA THR A 99 5.95 -16.41 -15.35
C THR A 99 6.74 -15.11 -15.40
N THR A 100 8.04 -15.14 -15.07
CA THR A 100 8.93 -13.97 -15.23
C THR A 100 9.60 -13.91 -16.61
N ALA A 101 9.30 -14.87 -17.50
CA ALA A 101 9.88 -14.92 -18.83
C ALA A 101 9.15 -13.96 -19.77
N GLU A 102 9.87 -12.98 -20.30
CA GLU A 102 9.35 -12.12 -21.37
C GLU A 102 9.09 -12.91 -22.66
N GLN A 103 8.00 -12.55 -23.36
CA GLN A 103 7.69 -13.12 -24.66
C GLN A 103 8.75 -12.72 -25.70
N ARG A 104 9.08 -13.66 -26.60
CA ARG A 104 10.03 -13.38 -27.67
C ARG A 104 9.37 -12.48 -28.73
N PRO A 105 10.09 -11.55 -29.36
CA PRO A 105 9.55 -10.73 -30.46
C PRO A 105 8.99 -11.52 -31.65
N ASN A 106 9.37 -12.80 -31.78
CA ASN A 106 8.93 -13.71 -32.82
C ASN A 106 7.99 -14.82 -32.30
N ALA A 107 7.37 -14.64 -31.12
CA ALA A 107 6.39 -15.58 -30.60
C ALA A 107 5.20 -15.68 -31.56
N TYR A 108 4.65 -16.89 -31.71
CA TYR A 108 3.45 -17.15 -32.51
C TYR A 108 2.16 -16.86 -31.73
N ILE A 109 2.28 -16.34 -30.51
CA ILE A 109 1.19 -15.93 -29.63
C ILE A 109 0.97 -14.44 -29.90
N PRO A 110 -0.18 -14.04 -30.47
CA PRO A 110 -0.48 -12.65 -30.74
C PRO A 110 -0.82 -11.89 -29.46
N ASP A 111 -0.37 -10.64 -29.35
CA ASP A 111 -0.73 -9.73 -28.25
C ASP A 111 -2.16 -9.19 -28.38
N ASP A 112 -2.74 -9.22 -29.59
CA ASP A 112 -4.09 -8.74 -29.92
C ASP A 112 -4.98 -9.93 -30.27
N GLU A 113 -6.15 -10.03 -29.63
CA GLU A 113 -7.13 -11.09 -29.82
C GLU A 113 -7.63 -11.19 -31.28
N ASN A 114 -7.47 -10.13 -32.07
CA ASN A 114 -7.93 -10.06 -33.46
C ASN A 114 -6.94 -10.62 -34.49
N VAL A 115 -5.75 -11.04 -34.08
CA VAL A 115 -4.70 -11.53 -34.98
C VAL A 115 -4.59 -13.05 -34.88
N LEU A 116 -4.56 -13.75 -36.03
CA LEU A 116 -4.36 -15.20 -36.04
C LEU A 116 -2.93 -15.56 -35.60
N PRO A 117 -2.74 -16.67 -34.83
CA PRO A 117 -1.44 -17.15 -34.38
C PRO A 117 -0.66 -17.81 -35.54
N LEU A 118 -0.32 -17.02 -36.56
CA LEU A 118 0.41 -17.45 -37.74
C LEU A 118 1.89 -17.04 -37.64
N PRO A 119 2.83 -17.93 -38.01
CA PRO A 119 4.24 -17.57 -38.10
C PRO A 119 4.44 -16.40 -39.07
N ARG A 120 5.05 -15.32 -38.59
CA ARG A 120 5.37 -14.15 -39.42
C ARG A 120 6.62 -14.43 -40.27
N PRO A 121 6.58 -14.29 -41.60
CA PRO A 121 7.71 -14.58 -42.47
C PRO A 121 8.72 -13.41 -42.45
N TYR A 122 9.60 -13.38 -41.46
CA TYR A 122 10.61 -12.32 -41.35
C TYR A 122 11.84 -12.49 -42.27
N GLY A 123 11.98 -13.64 -42.94
CA GLY A 123 13.13 -13.94 -43.80
C GLY A 123 14.46 -13.91 -43.02
N ALA A 124 15.51 -13.36 -43.63
CA ALA A 124 16.85 -13.27 -43.02
C ALA A 124 16.98 -12.20 -41.91
N LEU A 125 15.96 -11.36 -41.71
CA LEU A 125 15.97 -10.22 -40.79
C LEU A 125 14.95 -10.40 -39.66
N ALA A 126 14.93 -11.60 -39.06
CA ALA A 126 14.04 -11.89 -37.94
C ALA A 126 14.38 -11.06 -36.69
N PRO A 127 13.37 -10.44 -36.03
CA PRO A 127 13.61 -9.76 -34.77
C PRO A 127 14.01 -10.80 -33.71
N PHE A 128 15.10 -10.52 -33.02
CA PHE A 128 15.60 -11.33 -31.92
C PHE A 128 15.79 -10.46 -30.68
N LYS A 129 15.66 -11.06 -29.50
CA LYS A 129 16.01 -10.40 -28.23
C LYS A 129 17.53 -10.45 -28.08
N PRO A 130 18.26 -9.31 -28.09
CA PRO A 130 19.70 -9.32 -27.87
C PRO A 130 20.02 -9.87 -26.49
N THR A 131 21.06 -10.69 -26.39
CA THR A 131 21.55 -11.15 -25.08
C THR A 131 22.24 -9.99 -24.39
N GLU A 132 21.90 -9.75 -23.12
CA GLU A 132 22.59 -8.76 -22.31
C GLU A 132 24.08 -9.13 -22.21
N PRO A 133 24.99 -8.14 -22.32
CA PRO A 133 26.41 -8.40 -22.20
C PRO A 133 26.71 -8.92 -20.79
N GLY A 134 27.06 -10.21 -20.70
CA GLY A 134 27.36 -10.84 -19.43
C GLY A 134 28.60 -10.25 -18.76
N SER A 135 28.64 -10.22 -17.43
CA SER A 135 29.77 -9.72 -16.63
C SER A 135 31.12 -10.39 -16.95
N ASN A 136 31.11 -11.58 -17.57
CA ASN A 136 32.28 -12.35 -17.97
C ASN A 136 32.60 -12.26 -19.47
N MET A 137 32.04 -11.30 -20.21
CA MET A 137 32.41 -11.08 -21.61
C MET A 137 33.90 -10.75 -21.72
N ARG A 138 34.70 -11.77 -22.02
CA ARG A 138 36.10 -11.60 -22.38
C ARG A 138 36.12 -10.91 -23.74
N HIS A 139 36.58 -9.66 -23.79
CA HIS A 139 36.96 -9.03 -25.04
C HIS A 139 38.02 -9.91 -25.71
N ILE A 140 37.62 -10.69 -26.72
CA ILE A 140 38.54 -11.54 -27.48
C ILE A 140 39.48 -10.60 -28.23
N ARG A 141 40.70 -10.41 -27.69
CA ARG A 141 41.76 -9.70 -28.39
C ARG A 141 42.20 -10.57 -29.56
N LYS A 142 42.02 -10.07 -30.79
CA LYS A 142 42.46 -10.78 -31.99
C LYS A 142 43.96 -11.11 -31.85
N PRO A 143 44.38 -12.35 -32.15
CA PRO A 143 45.79 -12.72 -32.05
C PRO A 143 46.63 -11.86 -33.00
N ILE A 144 47.77 -11.39 -32.52
CA ILE A 144 48.74 -10.67 -33.35
C ILE A 144 49.49 -11.73 -34.15
N VAL A 145 49.31 -11.71 -35.48
CA VAL A 145 50.03 -12.61 -36.39
C VAL A 145 51.50 -12.16 -36.39
N LYS A 146 52.42 -13.03 -35.94
CA LYS A 146 53.85 -12.75 -36.00
C LYS A 146 54.35 -12.96 -37.44
N PRO A 147 55.20 -12.08 -37.98
CA PRO A 147 55.82 -12.31 -39.28
C PRO A 147 56.72 -13.55 -39.22
N ILE A 148 56.66 -14.36 -40.27
CA ILE A 148 57.49 -15.55 -40.44
C ILE A 148 58.82 -15.07 -41.02
N GLU A 149 59.92 -15.32 -40.32
CA GLU A 149 61.27 -15.05 -40.83
C GLU A 149 61.64 -16.15 -41.85
N ILE A 150 62.05 -15.74 -43.05
CA ILE A 150 62.53 -16.61 -44.15
C ILE A 150 64.04 -16.66 -44.12
#